data_AF-B1LXA7-F1
#
_entry.id   AF-B1LXA7-F1
#
_cell.length_a   1.000
_cell.length_b   1.000
_cell.length_c   1.000
_cell.angle_alpha   90.00
_cell.angle_beta   90.00
_cell.angle_gamma   90.00
#
_symmetry.space_group_name_H-M   'P 1'
#
loop_
_entity.id
_entity.type
_entity.pdbx_description
1 polymer ?
#
loop_
_entity_poly.entity_id
_entity_poly.type
_entity_poly.pdbx_seq_one_letter_code
_entity_poly.pdbx_strand_id
1 'polypeptide(L)'
;MKALRVTGAWLAVAVASIVPPFAQAQAGQGTVACRDEIGSAAAKRLVAQCFDASPATRPPCNVVNPCAMIREEIARSCKLFEASSPLPADLCAAGRTP
;
A
#
# COMPACT_ATOMS: atom_id res chain seq x y z
N MET A 1 -65.06 -18.59 -24.04
CA MET A 1 -63.72 -18.89 -23.47
C MET A 1 -62.76 -17.73 -23.78
N LYS A 2 -62.43 -16.88 -22.82
CA LYS A 2 -61.14 -16.17 -22.81
C LYS A 2 -60.88 -15.68 -21.39
N ALA A 3 -59.82 -16.21 -20.79
CA ALA A 3 -59.46 -16.02 -19.40
C ALA A 3 -58.74 -14.68 -19.18
N LEU A 4 -59.02 -14.10 -18.01
CA LEU A 4 -58.32 -12.97 -17.40
C LEU A 4 -57.23 -13.50 -16.45
N ARG A 5 -55.97 -13.06 -16.58
CA ARG A 5 -54.86 -13.16 -15.58
C ARG A 5 -53.86 -12.00 -15.86
N VAL A 6 -53.82 -10.90 -15.09
CA VAL A 6 -52.98 -10.60 -13.88
C VAL A 6 -51.57 -11.22 -14.00
N THR A 7 -50.44 -10.51 -14.02
CA THR A 7 -49.73 -9.77 -12.94
C THR A 7 -48.50 -9.08 -13.59
N GLY A 8 -48.18 -7.81 -13.33
CA GLY A 8 -47.41 -7.37 -12.15
C GLY A 8 -45.90 -7.56 -12.29
N ALA A 9 -45.24 -6.94 -13.27
CA ALA A 9 -43.78 -6.93 -13.40
C ALA A 9 -43.18 -5.77 -12.60
N TRP A 10 -42.87 -6.02 -11.33
CA TRP A 10 -42.07 -5.11 -10.51
C TRP A 10 -40.63 -5.17 -11.01
N LEU A 11 -40.12 -4.08 -11.60
CA LEU A 11 -38.70 -3.90 -11.85
C LEU A 11 -37.96 -3.90 -10.51
N ALA A 12 -37.19 -4.95 -10.25
CA ALA A 12 -36.17 -4.93 -9.21
C ALA A 12 -34.98 -4.09 -9.72
N VAL A 13 -34.91 -2.82 -9.33
CA VAL A 13 -33.70 -2.02 -9.49
C VAL A 13 -32.69 -2.53 -8.46
N ALA A 14 -31.71 -3.30 -8.91
CA ALA A 14 -30.53 -3.60 -8.12
C ALA A 14 -29.74 -2.30 -7.92
N VAL A 15 -29.87 -1.69 -6.74
CA VAL A 15 -29.01 -0.57 -6.34
C VAL A 15 -27.63 -1.15 -6.08
N ALA A 16 -26.74 -1.06 -7.08
CA ALA A 16 -25.33 -1.36 -6.91
C ALA A 16 -24.75 -0.36 -5.88
N SER A 17 -24.25 -0.89 -4.76
CA SER A 17 -23.64 -0.11 -3.69
C SER A 17 -22.51 0.77 -4.23
N ILE A 18 -22.73 2.09 -4.23
CA ILE A 18 -21.69 3.10 -4.47
C ILE A 18 -20.89 3.19 -3.17
N VAL A 19 -19.96 2.26 -2.96
CA VAL A 19 -18.95 2.38 -1.91
C VAL A 19 -17.78 3.18 -2.51
N PRO A 20 -17.46 4.36 -1.98
CA PRO A 20 -16.30 5.10 -2.45
C PRO A 20 -15.01 4.32 -2.11
N PRO A 21 -14.02 4.22 -3.01
CA PRO A 21 -12.78 3.49 -2.76
C PRO A 21 -11.86 4.33 -1.87
N PHE A 22 -12.24 4.54 -0.60
CA PHE A 22 -11.33 5.12 0.38
C PHE A 22 -10.45 4.01 0.95
N ALA A 23 -9.18 4.06 0.53
CA ALA A 23 -8.01 3.38 1.09
C ALA A 23 -8.22 1.90 1.42
N GLN A 24 -7.95 1.04 0.44
CA GLN A 24 -7.43 -0.28 0.74
C GLN A 24 -6.05 -0.09 1.37
N ALA A 25 -5.99 0.16 2.69
CA ALA A 25 -4.77 -0.11 3.43
C ALA A 25 -4.54 -1.62 3.27
N GLN A 26 -3.59 -1.99 2.42
CA GLN A 26 -3.16 -3.37 2.26
C GLN A 26 -2.59 -3.79 3.63
N ALA A 27 -3.45 -4.33 4.49
CA ALA A 27 -3.03 -5.02 5.69
C ALA A 27 -2.09 -6.13 5.21
N GLY A 28 -0.81 -6.01 5.57
CA GLY A 28 0.24 -6.90 5.12
C GLY A 28 -0.20 -8.35 5.24
N GLN A 29 -0.39 -9.01 4.10
CA GLN A 29 -0.72 -10.43 4.06
C GLN A 29 0.44 -11.17 4.72
N GLY A 30 0.22 -11.73 5.91
CA GLY A 30 1.04 -12.71 6.65
C GLY A 30 2.53 -12.83 6.26
N THR A 31 3.27 -11.73 6.30
CA THR A 31 4.65 -11.64 5.82
C THR A 31 5.59 -11.47 7.01
N VAL A 32 6.76 -12.13 6.93
CA VAL A 32 7.80 -12.08 7.96
C VAL A 32 8.18 -10.62 8.25
N ALA A 33 8.30 -10.24 9.52
CA ALA A 33 8.72 -8.90 9.88
C ALA A 33 10.16 -8.67 9.41
N CYS A 34 10.50 -7.45 8.97
CA CYS A 34 11.83 -7.17 8.43
C CYS A 34 12.95 -7.43 9.45
N ARG A 35 12.66 -7.23 10.75
CA ARG A 35 13.59 -7.60 11.82
C ARG A 35 13.95 -9.10 11.87
N ASP A 36 13.03 -9.96 11.44
CA ASP A 36 13.17 -11.41 11.46
C ASP A 36 13.77 -11.91 10.14
N GLU A 37 13.57 -11.17 9.04
CA GLU A 37 14.12 -11.48 7.71
C GLU A 37 15.61 -11.15 7.60
N ILE A 38 16.03 -9.93 7.96
CA ILE A 38 17.42 -9.45 7.77
C ILE A 38 18.14 -9.16 9.09
N GLY A 39 17.51 -9.46 10.22
CA GLY A 39 18.03 -9.16 11.55
C GLY A 39 17.78 -7.72 12.01
N SER A 40 17.65 -7.55 13.32
CA SER A 40 17.25 -6.27 13.95
C SER A 40 18.14 -5.07 13.58
N ALA A 41 19.46 -5.27 13.49
CA ALA A 41 20.39 -4.17 13.21
C ALA A 41 20.31 -3.69 11.75
N ALA A 42 20.06 -4.60 10.79
CA ALA A 42 19.89 -4.23 9.40
C ALA A 42 18.50 -3.62 9.16
N ALA A 43 17.44 -4.19 9.76
CA ALA A 43 16.09 -3.65 9.68
C ALA A 43 15.97 -2.22 10.21
N LYS A 44 16.63 -1.90 11.33
CA LYS A 44 16.68 -0.52 11.87
C LYS A 44 17.36 0.46 10.90
N ARG A 45 18.44 0.05 10.24
CA ARG A 45 19.12 0.87 9.23
C ARG A 45 18.23 1.12 8.02
N LEU A 46 17.54 0.09 7.54
CA LEU A 46 16.58 0.22 6.43
C LEU A 46 15.41 1.15 6.81
N VAL A 47 14.88 1.03 8.02
CA VAL A 47 13.80 1.90 8.51
C VAL A 47 14.27 3.35 8.63
N ALA A 48 15.48 3.61 9.11
CA ALA A 48 16.03 4.96 9.15
C ALA A 48 16.06 5.61 7.76
N GLN A 49 16.51 4.87 6.74
CA GLN A 49 16.50 5.34 5.35
C GLN A 49 15.07 5.59 4.83
N CYS A 50 14.11 4.74 5.21
CA CYS A 50 12.70 4.97 4.90
C CYS A 50 12.18 6.27 5.54
N PHE A 51 12.56 6.57 6.79
CA PHE A 51 12.19 7.84 7.43
C PHE A 51 12.74 9.06 6.70
N ASP A 52 13.97 8.98 6.22
CA ASP A 52 14.63 10.07 5.48
C ASP A 52 14.01 10.27 4.07
N ALA A 53 13.52 9.19 3.45
CA ALA A 53 12.91 9.24 2.12
C ALA A 53 11.42 9.64 2.16
N SER A 54 10.66 9.15 3.15
CA SER A 54 9.19 9.20 3.13
C SER A 54 8.59 10.51 3.66
N PRO A 55 7.47 10.98 3.04
CA PRO A 55 6.69 12.13 3.52
C PRO A 55 5.91 11.84 4.82
N ALA A 56 5.31 12.89 5.41
CA ALA A 56 4.89 12.99 6.82
C ALA A 56 4.20 11.77 7.47
N THR A 57 3.27 11.11 6.79
CA THR A 57 2.66 9.88 7.30
C THR A 57 3.47 8.70 6.79
N ARG A 58 4.35 8.15 7.62
CA ARG A 58 5.30 7.08 7.27
C ARG A 58 4.89 5.66 7.76
N PRO A 59 3.60 5.21 7.67
CA PRO A 59 3.21 3.88 8.16
C PRO A 59 4.10 2.71 7.69
N PRO A 60 4.61 2.67 6.44
CA PRO A 60 5.45 1.56 5.99
C PRO A 60 6.80 1.48 6.70
N CYS A 61 7.35 2.59 7.22
CA CYS A 61 8.68 2.65 7.84
C CYS A 61 8.69 2.07 9.27
N ASN A 62 8.46 0.76 9.40
CA ASN A 62 8.44 0.08 10.69
C ASN A 62 9.06 -1.32 10.58
N VAL A 63 9.93 -1.68 11.52
CA VAL A 63 10.63 -2.98 11.56
C VAL A 63 9.71 -4.18 11.79
N VAL A 64 8.43 -3.99 12.16
CA VAL A 64 7.42 -5.07 12.16
C VAL A 64 6.83 -5.34 10.78
N ASN A 65 6.97 -4.40 9.84
CA ASN A 65 6.50 -4.59 8.48
C ASN A 65 7.53 -5.42 7.69
N PRO A 66 7.12 -6.04 6.57
CA PRO A 66 8.01 -6.80 5.70
C PRO A 66 9.09 -5.91 5.08
N CYS A 67 10.30 -6.45 4.83
CA CYS A 67 11.36 -5.64 4.21
C CYS A 67 10.95 -5.11 2.85
N ALA A 68 10.27 -5.93 2.03
CA ALA A 68 9.75 -5.52 0.72
C ALA A 68 8.88 -4.24 0.80
N MET A 69 7.96 -4.18 1.77
CA MET A 69 7.09 -3.01 1.96
C MET A 69 7.88 -1.75 2.34
N ILE A 70 8.90 -1.87 3.20
CA ILE A 70 9.77 -0.74 3.58
C ILE A 70 10.58 -0.27 2.36
N ARG A 71 11.12 -1.19 1.56
CA ARG A 71 11.90 -0.88 0.35
C ARG A 71 11.06 -0.24 -0.75
N GLU A 72 9.85 -0.74 -0.97
CA GLU A 72 8.90 -0.17 -1.94
C GLU A 72 8.53 1.27 -1.57
N GLU A 73 8.36 1.57 -0.29
CA GLU A 73 8.09 2.93 0.16
C GLU A 73 9.28 3.88 -0.08
N ILE A 74 10.53 3.40 0.12
CA ILE A 74 11.75 4.14 -0.27
C ILE A 74 11.74 4.40 -1.78
N ALA A 75 11.52 3.36 -2.59
CA ALA A 75 11.53 3.47 -4.05
C ALA A 75 10.44 4.41 -4.57
N ARG A 76 9.23 4.34 -3.99
CA ARG A 76 8.10 5.22 -4.30
C ARG A 76 8.45 6.68 -3.99
N SER A 77 9.07 6.93 -2.85
CA SER A 77 9.46 8.29 -2.43
C SER A 77 10.57 8.86 -3.32
N CYS A 78 11.56 8.05 -3.69
CA CYS A 78 12.58 8.45 -4.66
C CYS A 78 11.98 8.87 -6.00
N LYS A 79 11.03 8.09 -6.53
CA LYS A 79 10.31 8.44 -7.76
C LYS A 79 9.44 9.69 -7.61
N LEU A 80 8.86 9.92 -6.42
CA LEU A 80 8.03 11.10 -6.15
C LEU A 80 8.83 12.41 -6.24
N PHE A 81 10.07 12.39 -5.77
CA PHE A 81 10.91 13.59 -5.70
C PHE A 81 11.91 13.75 -6.86
N GLU A 82 12.02 12.75 -7.75
CA GLU A 82 13.00 12.70 -8.85
C GLU A 82 13.03 13.96 -9.73
N ALA A 83 11.88 14.57 -10.02
CA ALA A 83 11.80 15.71 -10.91
C ALA A 83 11.86 17.08 -10.22
N SER A 84 11.57 17.16 -8.92
CA SER A 84 11.33 18.42 -8.20
C SER A 84 12.37 18.70 -7.12
N SER A 85 12.87 17.67 -6.45
CA SER A 85 13.87 17.79 -5.39
C SER A 85 14.50 16.41 -5.15
N PRO A 86 15.38 15.94 -6.05
CA PRO A 86 15.94 14.59 -5.98
C PRO A 86 16.52 14.27 -4.61
N LEU A 87 16.15 13.11 -4.07
CA LEU A 87 16.76 12.58 -2.86
C LEU A 87 18.22 12.14 -3.14
N PRO A 88 19.09 12.07 -2.11
CA PRO A 88 20.43 11.53 -2.27
C PRO A 88 20.45 10.13 -2.90
N ALA A 89 21.39 9.88 -3.82
CA ALA A 89 21.41 8.65 -4.61
C ALA A 89 21.64 7.38 -3.77
N ASP A 90 22.40 7.50 -2.69
CA ASP A 90 22.67 6.46 -1.70
C ASP A 90 21.41 6.10 -0.90
N LEU A 91 20.58 7.09 -0.57
CA LEU A 91 19.27 6.87 0.04
C LEU A 91 18.37 6.02 -0.86
N CYS A 92 18.37 6.32 -2.17
CA CYS A 92 17.56 5.62 -3.17
C CYS A 92 18.14 4.27 -3.61
N ALA A 93 19.34 3.88 -3.18
CA ALA A 93 19.90 2.57 -3.48
C ALA A 93 19.24 1.44 -2.67
N ALA A 94 18.76 1.75 -1.46
CA ALA A 94 18.18 0.76 -0.55
C ALA A 94 16.82 0.21 -1.01
N GLY A 95 16.01 1.05 -1.68
CA GLY A 95 14.75 0.64 -2.29
C GLY A 95 14.92 -0.20 -3.57
N ARG A 96 16.14 -0.31 -4.10
CA ARG A 96 16.47 -1.13 -5.29
C ARG A 96 17.02 -2.51 -4.94
N THR A 97 17.29 -2.78 -3.67
CA THR A 97 17.76 -4.10 -3.24
C THR A 97 16.55 -5.06 -3.18
N PRO A 98 16.66 -6.31 -3.66
CA PRO A 98 15.63 -7.31 -3.39
C PRO A 98 15.48 -7.61 -1.89
#